data_AF-A0A183HHW4-F1
#
_entry.id   AF-A0A183HHW4-F1
#
_cell.length_a   1.000
_cell.length_b   1.000
_cell.length_c   1.000
_cell.angle_alpha   90.00
_cell.angle_beta   90.00
_cell.angle_gamma   90.00
#
_symmetry.space_group_name_H-M   'P 1'
#
loop_
_entity.id
_entity.type
_entity.pdbx_description
1 polymer ?
#
loop_
_entity_poly.entity_id
_entity_poly.type
_entity_poly.pdbx_seq_one_letter_code
_entity_poly.pdbx_strand_id
1 'polypeptide(L)'
;MFIAQCALIIVAIWKSINGASVPVWNRNFGSEIYLLKDGNNAVYDLRTQRLVSTIKQKLEFNERLLILFCVRRCYPTQSQIPRWIREFSKRNNLTARQEHFTYQFYDNRRNNRIFNDQLIHNGSKPYLVYAIDGQLFRYEGNINNKEEFFSFLRSHELLNTEIVSTWEHLELIINKAQLCHGEKHVLQIVDNNRCPMDHYELVVRAFDGVANYSFYEIMMPLTIDMDIELYTRLPKLPSSCQLILLLQNGGYLWMSADADLHEVFLNFSILVQL
;
A
#
# COMPACT_ATOMS: atom_id res chain seq x y z
N MET A 1 21.20 -28.23 12.28
CA MET A 1 22.29 -28.41 11.30
C MET A 1 21.79 -28.08 9.88
N PHE A 2 21.21 -26.88 9.66
CA PHE A 2 20.50 -26.53 8.40
C PHE A 2 20.90 -25.18 7.80
N ILE A 3 21.74 -24.39 8.47
CA ILE A 3 22.14 -23.04 8.02
C ILE A 3 23.13 -23.11 6.84
N ALA A 4 23.80 -24.25 6.64
CA ALA A 4 24.88 -24.38 5.66
C ALA A 4 24.40 -24.70 4.21
N GLN A 5 23.14 -25.05 3.98
CA GLN A 5 22.66 -25.43 2.63
C GLN A 5 22.17 -24.25 1.78
N CYS A 6 21.82 -23.10 2.37
CA CYS A 6 21.27 -21.97 1.62
C CYS A 6 22.32 -21.17 0.81
N ALA A 7 23.61 -21.30 1.15
CA ALA A 7 24.67 -20.52 0.51
C ALA A 7 25.04 -20.97 -0.92
N LEU A 8 24.57 -22.15 -1.37
CA LEU A 8 25.04 -22.78 -2.61
C LEU A 8 24.13 -22.59 -3.83
N ILE A 9 22.96 -21.95 -3.70
CA ILE A 9 21.96 -21.88 -4.79
C ILE A 9 21.85 -20.46 -5.41
N ILE A 10 22.61 -19.47 -4.93
CA ILE A 10 22.49 -18.06 -5.39
C ILE A 10 23.07 -17.80 -6.81
N VAL A 11 23.82 -18.73 -7.43
CA VAL A 11 24.55 -18.44 -8.68
C VAL A 11 23.81 -18.83 -9.97
N ALA A 12 22.69 -19.53 -9.91
CA ALA A 12 22.01 -19.97 -11.13
C ALA A 12 20.50 -19.83 -10.99
N ILE A 13 19.96 -18.72 -11.50
CA ILE A 13 18.72 -18.59 -12.29
C ILE A 13 18.44 -17.08 -12.39
N TRP A 14 19.11 -16.42 -13.33
CA TRP A 14 18.60 -15.17 -13.90
C TRP A 14 18.09 -15.52 -15.29
N LYS A 15 16.83 -15.95 -15.35
CA LYS A 15 16.10 -16.08 -16.62
C LYS A 15 14.69 -15.53 -16.42
N SER A 16 14.58 -14.25 -16.80
CA SER A 16 13.40 -13.55 -17.33
C SER A 16 12.18 -14.43 -17.55
N ILE A 17 11.19 -14.30 -16.67
CA ILE A 17 9.81 -14.71 -16.97
C ILE A 17 9.06 -13.44 -17.40
N ASN A 18 8.75 -13.38 -18.69
CA ASN A 18 7.83 -12.42 -19.28
C ASN A 18 6.41 -12.75 -18.81
N GLY A 19 5.83 -11.86 -18.01
CA GLY A 19 4.40 -11.83 -17.67
C GLY A 19 4.04 -10.39 -17.33
N ALA A 20 3.00 -9.86 -17.98
CA ALA A 20 2.46 -8.49 -17.90
C ALA A 20 3.15 -7.59 -16.85
N SER A 21 3.97 -6.65 -17.31
CA SER A 21 4.60 -5.66 -16.45
C SER A 21 3.52 -4.85 -15.73
N VAL A 22 3.29 -5.16 -14.46
CA VAL A 22 2.62 -4.23 -13.54
C VAL A 22 3.47 -2.95 -13.58
N PRO A 23 2.88 -1.78 -13.88
CA PRO A 23 3.65 -0.54 -13.90
C PRO A 23 4.33 -0.37 -12.54
N VAL A 24 5.66 -0.30 -12.55
CA VAL A 24 6.46 -0.11 -11.35
C VAL A 24 6.35 1.36 -10.97
N TRP A 25 5.48 1.66 -10.00
CA TRP A 25 5.26 3.02 -9.51
C TRP A 25 6.41 3.46 -8.59
N ASN A 26 6.82 4.74 -8.70
CA ASN A 26 7.89 5.28 -7.87
C ASN A 26 7.43 5.50 -6.42
N ARG A 27 7.78 4.56 -5.54
CA ARG A 27 7.50 4.59 -4.10
C ARG A 27 8.16 5.73 -3.33
N ASN A 28 9.22 6.32 -3.89
CA ASN A 28 9.93 7.42 -3.25
C ASN A 28 9.30 8.77 -3.56
N PHE A 29 8.28 8.82 -4.43
CA PHE A 29 7.62 10.05 -4.80
C PHE A 29 6.95 10.71 -3.58
N GLY A 30 7.35 11.95 -3.27
CA GLY A 30 6.74 12.71 -2.17
C GLY A 30 7.21 12.31 -0.78
N SER A 31 8.13 11.35 -0.65
CA SER A 31 8.83 11.04 0.62
C SER A 31 9.59 12.27 1.15
N GLU A 32 9.99 13.17 0.26
CA GLU A 32 10.62 14.44 0.56
C GLU A 32 9.67 15.51 1.13
N ILE A 33 8.34 15.34 1.07
CA ILE A 33 7.39 16.34 1.60
C ILE A 33 7.59 16.58 3.09
N TYR A 34 8.03 15.56 3.82
CA TYR A 34 8.37 15.69 5.23
C TYR A 34 9.56 16.64 5.44
N LEU A 35 10.55 16.61 4.55
CA LEU A 35 11.75 17.48 4.57
C LEU A 35 11.44 18.96 4.26
N LEU A 36 10.28 19.25 3.67
CA LEU A 36 9.91 20.62 3.26
C LEU A 36 9.52 21.55 4.43
N LYS A 37 9.38 21.02 5.66
CA LYS A 37 9.09 21.84 6.86
C LYS A 37 10.37 22.32 7.56
N ASP A 38 11.44 21.52 7.49
CA ASP A 38 12.67 21.73 8.28
C ASP A 38 13.81 22.34 7.45
N GLY A 39 13.61 22.50 6.13
CA GLY A 39 14.49 23.29 5.30
C GLY A 39 14.37 24.77 5.66
N ASN A 40 15.36 25.31 6.37
CA ASN A 40 15.47 26.69 6.87
C ASN A 40 15.22 27.84 5.86
N ASN A 41 14.81 27.59 4.62
CA ASN A 41 14.61 28.59 3.55
C ASN A 41 13.38 28.37 2.65
N ALA A 42 12.44 27.46 2.98
CA ALA A 42 11.28 27.26 2.12
C ALA A 42 10.18 28.31 2.38
N VAL A 43 10.31 29.49 1.75
CA VAL A 43 9.24 30.51 1.73
C VAL A 43 8.13 30.04 0.80
N TYR A 44 7.28 29.16 1.31
CA TYR A 44 6.04 28.78 0.66
C TYR A 44 4.98 29.88 0.87
N ASP A 45 4.22 30.20 -0.17
CA ASP A 45 3.03 31.03 0.03
C ASP A 45 1.99 30.28 0.89
N LEU A 46 1.08 31.03 1.53
CA LEU A 46 0.08 30.48 2.44
C LEU A 46 -0.76 29.35 1.81
N ARG A 47 -0.99 29.42 0.49
CA ARG A 47 -1.75 28.39 -0.24
C ARG A 47 -0.96 27.09 -0.34
N THR A 48 0.33 27.17 -0.63
CA THR A 48 1.23 26.01 -0.66
C THR A 48 1.34 25.38 0.73
N GLN A 49 1.51 26.19 1.77
CA GLN A 49 1.58 25.71 3.15
C GLN A 49 0.31 24.93 3.53
N ARG A 50 -0.88 25.46 3.19
CA ARG A 50 -2.16 24.77 3.42
C ARG A 50 -2.23 23.43 2.68
N LEU A 51 -1.81 23.39 1.42
CA LEU A 51 -1.78 22.14 0.66
C LEU A 51 -0.85 21.12 1.33
N VAL A 52 0.38 21.50 1.67
CA VAL A 52 1.34 20.62 2.34
C VAL A 52 0.80 20.13 3.67
N SER A 53 0.17 20.99 4.47
CA SER A 53 -0.48 20.57 5.72
C SER A 53 -1.62 19.59 5.49
N THR A 54 -2.44 19.78 4.45
CA THR A 54 -3.49 18.81 4.13
C THR A 54 -2.90 17.49 3.69
N ILE A 55 -1.88 17.49 2.83
CA ILE A 55 -1.20 16.25 2.42
C ILE A 55 -0.71 15.50 3.66
N LYS A 56 0.02 16.17 4.55
CA LYS A 56 0.53 15.55 5.79
C LYS A 56 -0.59 14.98 6.66
N GLN A 57 -1.65 15.75 6.89
CA GLN A 57 -2.80 15.28 7.65
C GLN A 57 -3.44 14.03 7.00
N LYS A 58 -3.66 14.05 5.68
CA LYS A 58 -4.28 12.92 4.97
C LYS A 58 -3.40 11.67 5.00
N LEU A 59 -2.08 11.84 4.91
CA LEU A 59 -1.13 10.73 5.06
C LEU A 59 -1.12 10.17 6.49
N GLU A 60 -1.16 11.03 7.50
CA GLU A 60 -1.16 10.64 8.93
C GLU A 60 -2.43 9.86 9.32
N PHE A 61 -3.58 10.22 8.75
CA PHE A 61 -4.86 9.56 9.02
C PHE A 61 -5.24 8.51 7.95
N ASN A 62 -4.34 8.13 7.04
CA ASN A 62 -4.59 7.15 5.98
C ASN A 62 -5.85 7.45 5.14
N GLU A 63 -6.07 8.73 4.85
CA GLU A 63 -7.23 9.18 4.10
C GLU A 63 -6.91 9.36 2.60
N ARG A 64 -7.90 9.07 1.76
CA ARG A 64 -7.78 9.21 0.30
C ARG A 64 -7.78 10.67 -0.10
N LEU A 65 -6.74 11.11 -0.79
CA LEU A 65 -6.62 12.47 -1.31
C LEU A 65 -6.16 12.44 -2.78
N LEU A 66 -6.96 12.98 -3.68
CA LEU A 66 -6.56 13.26 -5.05
C LEU A 66 -6.27 14.76 -5.21
N ILE A 67 -5.10 15.08 -5.75
CA ILE A 67 -4.63 16.44 -5.92
C ILE A 67 -4.36 16.67 -7.40
N LEU A 68 -5.12 17.57 -8.00
CA LEU A 68 -4.87 18.05 -9.35
C LEU A 68 -3.96 19.26 -9.30
N PHE A 69 -2.77 19.12 -9.86
CA PHE A 69 -1.84 20.21 -10.06
C PHE A 69 -1.94 20.70 -11.49
N CYS A 70 -2.13 22.02 -11.66
CA CYS A 70 -2.14 22.61 -12.99
C CYS A 70 -1.21 23.81 -13.05
N VAL A 71 -0.27 23.76 -14.00
CA VAL A 71 0.64 24.86 -14.31
C VAL A 71 -0.07 25.95 -15.14
N ARG A 72 -1.10 25.57 -15.91
CA ARG A 72 -1.99 26.47 -16.66
C ARG A 72 -3.45 26.20 -16.29
N ARG A 73 -4.38 27.06 -16.72
CA ARG A 73 -5.83 26.84 -16.52
C ARG A 73 -6.25 25.49 -17.09
N CYS A 74 -6.83 24.63 -16.24
CA CYS A 74 -7.23 23.26 -16.58
C CYS A 74 -8.70 22.97 -16.23
N TYR A 75 -9.58 23.97 -16.43
CA TYR A 75 -10.99 23.91 -16.03
C TYR A 75 -11.74 22.64 -16.46
N PRO A 76 -11.56 22.11 -17.69
CA PRO A 76 -12.22 20.87 -18.09
C PRO A 76 -11.85 19.72 -17.14
N THR A 77 -10.56 19.47 -16.95
CA THR A 77 -10.03 18.44 -16.06
C THR A 77 -10.46 18.66 -14.60
N GLN A 78 -10.38 19.90 -14.11
CA GLN A 78 -10.81 20.26 -12.76
C GLN A 78 -12.26 19.87 -12.47
N SER A 79 -13.14 20.00 -13.47
CA SER A 79 -14.55 19.64 -13.33
C SER A 79 -14.86 18.16 -13.55
N GLN A 80 -14.05 17.47 -14.36
CA GLN A 80 -14.27 16.08 -14.76
C GLN A 80 -13.81 15.10 -13.68
N ILE A 81 -12.63 15.31 -13.08
CA ILE A 81 -12.07 14.40 -12.09
C ILE A 81 -13.02 14.14 -10.91
N PRO A 82 -13.65 15.16 -10.27
CA PRO A 82 -14.62 14.90 -9.20
C PRO A 82 -15.82 14.06 -9.62
N ARG A 83 -16.26 14.13 -10.89
CA ARG A 83 -17.35 13.31 -11.40
C ARG A 83 -16.90 11.86 -11.55
N TRP A 84 -15.70 11.65 -12.06
CA TRP A 84 -15.10 10.32 -12.19
C TRP A 84 -14.86 9.66 -10.82
N ILE A 85 -14.39 10.43 -9.84
CA ILE A 85 -14.26 9.95 -8.44
C ILE A 85 -15.61 9.46 -7.90
N ARG A 86 -16.69 10.25 -8.04
CA ARG A 86 -18.02 9.82 -7.58
C ARG A 86 -18.51 8.56 -8.28
N GLU A 87 -18.27 8.45 -9.58
CA GLU A 87 -18.62 7.28 -10.38
C GLU A 87 -17.84 6.05 -9.91
N PHE A 88 -16.53 6.19 -9.68
CA PHE A 88 -15.66 5.13 -9.15
C PHE A 88 -16.10 4.70 -7.74
N SER A 89 -16.34 5.64 -6.82
CA SER A 89 -16.79 5.33 -5.46
C SER A 89 -18.13 4.60 -5.44
N LYS A 90 -19.06 4.96 -6.33
CA LYS A 90 -20.35 4.26 -6.46
C LYS A 90 -20.17 2.85 -7.01
N ARG A 91 -19.30 2.66 -8.01
CA ARG A 91 -19.05 1.34 -8.62
C ARG A 91 -18.37 0.36 -7.66
N ASN A 92 -17.52 0.86 -6.76
CA ASN A 92 -16.76 0.05 -5.81
C ASN A 92 -17.33 0.08 -4.38
N ASN A 93 -18.56 0.57 -4.18
CA ASN A 93 -19.25 0.63 -2.88
C ASN A 93 -18.49 1.37 -1.75
N LEU A 94 -17.55 2.25 -2.09
CA LEU A 94 -16.72 2.97 -1.10
C LEU A 94 -17.57 3.86 -0.19
N THR A 95 -18.60 4.49 -0.73
CA THR A 95 -19.52 5.33 0.06
C THR A 95 -20.25 4.54 1.15
N ALA A 96 -20.60 3.27 0.89
CA ALA A 96 -21.27 2.42 1.87
C ALA A 96 -20.32 2.01 3.02
N ARG A 97 -19.02 1.90 2.71
CA ARG A 97 -17.95 1.65 3.69
C ARG A 97 -17.46 2.91 4.41
N GLN A 98 -18.10 4.06 4.18
CA GLN A 98 -17.68 5.38 4.69
C GLN A 98 -16.28 5.80 4.23
N GLU A 99 -15.80 5.20 3.13
CA GLU A 99 -14.53 5.52 2.52
C GLU A 99 -14.72 6.65 1.50
N HIS A 100 -14.06 7.78 1.73
CA HIS A 100 -14.28 9.01 0.97
C HIS A 100 -13.00 9.55 0.37
N PHE A 101 -13.07 9.92 -0.92
CA PHE A 101 -12.02 10.68 -1.59
C PHE A 101 -12.15 12.16 -1.26
N THR A 102 -11.07 12.74 -0.74
CA THR A 102 -10.88 14.18 -0.76
C THR A 102 -10.31 14.57 -2.13
N TYR A 103 -10.87 15.60 -2.76
CA TYR A 103 -10.31 16.16 -3.99
C TYR A 103 -9.85 17.59 -3.76
N GLN A 104 -8.61 17.89 -4.14
CA GLN A 104 -8.06 19.23 -4.10
C GLN A 104 -7.50 19.66 -5.46
N PHE A 105 -7.63 20.95 -5.74
CA PHE A 105 -7.05 21.57 -6.92
C PHE A 105 -6.01 22.61 -6.50
N TYR A 106 -4.84 22.52 -7.11
CA TYR A 106 -3.72 23.40 -6.86
C TYR A 106 -3.22 24.07 -8.14
N ASP A 107 -3.27 25.41 -8.15
CA ASP A 107 -2.78 26.24 -9.25
C ASP A 107 -1.28 26.45 -9.08
N ASN A 108 -0.47 25.64 -9.77
CA ASN A 108 0.98 25.64 -9.65
C ASN A 108 1.66 26.57 -10.68
N ARG A 109 1.08 27.74 -10.95
CA ARG A 109 1.68 28.73 -11.88
C ARG A 109 3.05 29.22 -11.47
N ARG A 110 3.34 29.21 -10.17
CA ARG A 110 4.62 29.66 -9.60
C ARG A 110 5.69 28.56 -9.57
N ASN A 111 5.36 27.35 -10.04
CA ASN A 111 6.24 26.18 -10.00
C ASN A 111 6.85 25.96 -8.61
N ASN A 112 6.00 26.00 -7.58
CA ASN A 112 6.46 25.76 -6.22
C ASN A 112 6.94 24.31 -6.14
N ARG A 113 8.18 24.13 -5.68
CA ARG A 113 8.81 22.81 -5.55
C ARG A 113 8.26 22.09 -4.32
N ILE A 114 7.05 21.54 -4.46
CA ILE A 114 6.38 20.70 -3.46
C ILE A 114 6.85 19.24 -3.57
N PHE A 115 7.26 18.83 -4.76
CA PHE A 115 7.86 17.53 -5.03
C PHE A 115 9.19 17.77 -5.73
N ASN A 116 10.18 16.93 -5.47
CA ASN A 116 11.48 16.99 -6.15
C ASN A 116 11.47 16.12 -7.42
N ASP A 117 10.53 16.41 -8.32
CA ASP A 117 10.32 15.65 -9.55
C ASP A 117 10.55 16.57 -10.77
N GLN A 118 11.62 16.29 -11.51
CA GLN A 118 12.01 17.06 -12.70
C GLN A 118 10.95 17.05 -13.80
N LEU A 119 10.15 15.98 -13.91
CA LEU A 119 9.06 15.89 -14.89
C LEU A 119 7.89 16.78 -14.50
N ILE A 120 7.66 16.98 -13.20
CA ILE A 120 6.70 17.96 -12.68
C ILE A 120 7.17 19.38 -12.96
N HIS A 121 8.47 19.65 -12.78
CA HIS A 121 9.03 21.00 -12.96
C HIS A 121 9.10 21.46 -14.41
N ASN A 122 9.31 20.53 -15.35
CA ASN A 122 9.42 20.81 -16.78
C ASN A 122 8.11 20.57 -17.55
N GLY A 123 7.07 20.07 -16.88
CA GLY A 123 5.78 19.76 -17.48
C GLY A 123 4.89 21.00 -17.66
N SER A 124 4.39 21.22 -18.88
CA SER A 124 3.32 22.21 -19.15
C SER A 124 1.91 21.64 -18.95
N LYS A 125 1.81 20.32 -18.73
CA LYS A 125 0.56 19.58 -18.61
C LYS A 125 0.12 19.47 -17.14
N PRO A 126 -1.19 19.43 -16.88
CA PRO A 126 -1.69 19.11 -15.55
C PRO A 126 -1.28 17.69 -15.16
N TYR A 127 -1.06 17.46 -13.87
CA TYR A 127 -0.76 16.15 -13.31
C TYR A 127 -1.59 15.88 -12.06
N LEU A 128 -1.80 14.59 -11.77
CA LEU A 128 -2.54 14.14 -10.61
C LEU A 128 -1.59 13.44 -9.64
N VAL A 129 -1.75 13.73 -8.37
CA VAL A 129 -1.15 12.97 -7.27
C VAL A 129 -2.28 12.37 -6.46
N TYR A 130 -2.10 11.11 -6.09
CA TYR A 130 -3.02 10.37 -5.25
C TYR A 130 -2.32 10.00 -3.96
N ALA A 131 -2.90 10.37 -2.83
CA ALA A 131 -2.50 9.95 -1.51
C ALA A 131 -3.48 8.90 -1.01
N ILE A 132 -2.95 7.78 -0.54
CA ILE A 132 -3.68 6.72 0.14
C ILE A 132 -2.70 6.02 1.08
N ASP A 133 -3.16 5.71 2.28
CA ASP A 133 -2.47 4.86 3.27
C ASP A 133 -1.00 5.24 3.52
N GLY A 134 -0.79 6.53 3.78
CA GLY A 134 0.53 7.07 4.10
C GLY A 134 1.48 7.18 2.90
N GLN A 135 1.05 6.85 1.68
CA GLN A 135 1.88 6.92 0.47
C GLN A 135 1.31 7.90 -0.57
N LEU A 136 2.19 8.33 -1.48
CA LEU A 136 1.86 9.24 -2.58
C LEU A 136 2.25 8.62 -3.91
N PHE A 137 1.29 8.63 -4.83
CA PHE A 137 1.43 8.07 -6.17
C PHE A 137 1.17 9.15 -7.20
N ARG A 138 2.07 9.26 -8.17
CA ARG A 138 1.88 10.14 -9.31
C ARG A 138 1.15 9.39 -10.42
N TYR A 139 0.07 9.97 -10.93
CA TYR A 139 -0.59 9.47 -12.14
C TYR A 139 0.20 9.90 -13.38
N GLU A 140 0.76 8.93 -14.08
CA GLU A 140 1.55 9.16 -15.30
C GLU A 140 0.74 9.02 -16.59
N GLY A 141 -0.52 8.61 -16.48
CA GLY A 141 -1.39 8.35 -17.61
C GLY A 141 -2.00 9.60 -18.27
N ASN A 142 -2.82 9.37 -19.29
CA ASN A 142 -3.57 10.46 -19.93
C ASN A 142 -4.69 10.96 -19.02
N ILE A 143 -4.61 12.22 -18.58
CA ILE A 143 -5.57 12.83 -17.65
C ILE A 143 -6.98 13.00 -18.22
N ASN A 144 -7.11 12.94 -19.55
CA ASN A 144 -8.40 13.02 -20.23
C ASN A 144 -9.01 11.64 -20.49
N ASN A 145 -8.31 10.56 -20.14
CA ASN A 145 -8.75 9.19 -20.32
C ASN A 145 -9.35 8.64 -19.02
N LYS A 146 -10.68 8.51 -18.98
CA LYS A 146 -11.40 8.03 -17.80
C LYS A 146 -11.04 6.59 -17.43
N GLU A 147 -10.91 5.71 -18.42
CA GLU A 147 -10.68 4.28 -18.15
C GLU A 147 -9.27 4.04 -17.61
N GLU A 148 -8.29 4.79 -18.10
CA GLU A 148 -6.92 4.76 -17.56
C GLU A 148 -6.86 5.33 -16.15
N PHE A 149 -7.59 6.41 -15.87
CA PHE A 149 -7.76 6.94 -14.52
C PHE A 149 -8.42 5.91 -13.58
N PHE A 150 -9.46 5.22 -14.02
CA PHE A 150 -10.10 4.14 -13.25
C PHE A 150 -9.18 2.94 -13.04
N SER A 151 -8.38 2.57 -14.03
CA SER A 151 -7.38 1.51 -13.90
C SER A 151 -6.33 1.88 -12.85
N PHE A 152 -5.87 3.13 -12.85
CA PHE A 152 -4.92 3.65 -11.86
C PHE A 152 -5.49 3.63 -10.44
N LEU A 153 -6.72 4.12 -10.24
CA LEU A 153 -7.34 4.04 -8.92
C LEU A 153 -7.54 2.59 -8.50
N ARG A 154 -8.01 1.75 -9.41
CA ARG A 154 -8.24 0.33 -9.13
C ARG A 154 -6.95 -0.39 -8.74
N SER A 155 -5.81 -0.10 -9.37
CA SER A 155 -4.55 -0.77 -9.04
C SER A 155 -4.04 -0.43 -7.63
N HIS A 156 -4.44 0.71 -7.07
CA HIS A 156 -4.04 1.12 -5.72
C HIS A 156 -5.11 0.89 -4.66
N GLU A 157 -6.37 0.69 -5.09
CA GLU A 157 -7.50 0.39 -4.20
C GLU A 157 -7.73 -1.12 -4.05
N LEU A 158 -7.49 -1.92 -5.11
CA LEU A 158 -7.63 -3.38 -5.05
C LEU A 158 -6.42 -4.01 -4.40
N LEU A 159 -6.68 -4.67 -3.29
CA LEU A 159 -5.72 -5.49 -2.58
C LEU A 159 -5.73 -6.90 -3.18
N ASN A 160 -4.57 -7.41 -3.57
CA ASN A 160 -4.41 -8.83 -3.90
C ASN A 160 -4.24 -9.63 -2.61
N THR A 161 -5.30 -9.72 -1.83
CA THR A 161 -5.39 -10.58 -0.65
C THR A 161 -6.16 -11.83 -1.00
N GLU A 162 -5.59 -13.00 -0.69
CA GLU A 162 -6.26 -14.28 -0.88
C GLU A 162 -6.84 -14.80 0.44
N ILE A 163 -8.12 -15.16 0.46
CA ILE A 163 -8.78 -15.71 1.64
C ILE A 163 -8.44 -17.19 1.76
N VAL A 164 -7.92 -17.59 2.91
CA VAL A 164 -7.55 -18.97 3.25
C VAL A 164 -8.64 -19.54 4.14
N SER A 165 -9.48 -20.41 3.57
CA SER A 165 -10.63 -21.01 4.26
C SER A 165 -10.50 -22.51 4.50
N THR A 166 -9.45 -23.16 3.97
CA THR A 166 -9.23 -24.60 4.12
C THR A 166 -7.83 -24.91 4.64
N TRP A 167 -7.70 -26.07 5.30
CA TRP A 167 -6.43 -26.56 5.82
C TRP A 167 -5.42 -26.83 4.71
N GLU A 168 -5.82 -27.42 3.58
CA GLU A 168 -4.93 -27.73 2.46
C GLU A 168 -4.30 -26.46 1.90
N HIS A 169 -5.07 -25.36 1.88
CA HIS A 169 -4.57 -24.08 1.40
C HIS A 169 -3.54 -23.48 2.38
N LEU A 170 -3.83 -23.52 3.69
CA LEU A 170 -2.88 -23.08 4.72
C LEU A 170 -1.58 -23.90 4.67
N GLU A 171 -1.68 -25.22 4.57
CA GLU A 171 -0.53 -26.12 4.44
C GLU A 171 0.33 -25.75 3.22
N LEU A 172 -0.31 -25.51 2.06
CA LEU A 172 0.38 -25.13 0.84
C LEU A 172 1.15 -23.80 0.98
N ILE A 173 0.56 -22.81 1.68
CA ILE A 173 1.23 -21.53 1.94
C ILE A 173 2.43 -21.71 2.85
N ILE A 174 2.28 -22.44 3.96
CA ILE A 174 3.39 -22.71 4.90
C ILE A 174 4.52 -23.48 4.19
N ASN A 175 4.18 -24.49 3.38
CA ASN A 175 5.15 -25.26 2.62
C ASN A 175 5.89 -24.41 1.58
N LYS A 176 5.19 -23.51 0.88
CA LYS A 176 5.84 -22.55 -0.03
C LYS A 176 6.79 -21.61 0.71
N ALA A 177 6.39 -21.10 1.87
CA ALA A 177 7.22 -20.21 2.68
C ALA A 177 8.47 -20.89 3.27
N GLN A 178 8.50 -22.23 3.34
CA GLN A 178 9.70 -22.98 3.70
C GLN A 178 10.75 -22.99 2.57
N LEU A 179 10.33 -22.75 1.33
CA LEU A 179 11.24 -22.70 0.20
C LEU A 179 12.05 -21.40 0.26
N CYS A 180 13.38 -21.51 0.12
CA CYS A 180 14.29 -20.37 0.22
C CYS A 180 14.43 -19.63 -1.12
N HIS A 181 13.32 -19.32 -1.79
CA HIS A 181 13.29 -18.61 -3.08
C HIS A 181 13.24 -17.09 -2.94
N GLY A 182 13.24 -16.57 -1.71
CA GLY A 182 13.11 -15.14 -1.43
C GLY A 182 11.67 -14.62 -1.53
N GLU A 183 10.69 -15.51 -1.74
CA GLU A 183 9.27 -15.21 -1.59
C GLU A 183 8.92 -15.01 -0.12
N LYS A 184 8.10 -14.00 0.15
CA LYS A 184 7.65 -13.58 1.46
C LYS A 184 6.13 -13.69 1.48
N HIS A 185 5.59 -14.43 2.43
CA HIS A 185 4.15 -14.62 2.56
C HIS A 185 3.68 -13.92 3.83
N VAL A 186 2.79 -12.94 3.68
CA VAL A 186 2.17 -12.22 4.78
C VAL A 186 0.80 -12.83 5.02
N LEU A 187 0.57 -13.35 6.22
CA LEU A 187 -0.66 -14.02 6.60
C LEU A 187 -1.28 -13.28 7.79
N GLN A 188 -2.50 -12.79 7.63
CA GLN A 188 -3.29 -12.26 8.74
C GLN A 188 -4.25 -13.33 9.26
N ILE A 189 -4.38 -13.40 10.58
CA ILE A 189 -5.42 -14.15 11.28
C ILE A 189 -6.24 -13.14 12.07
N VAL A 190 -7.54 -13.07 11.80
CA VAL A 190 -8.43 -12.06 12.38
C VAL A 190 -9.67 -12.67 12.99
N ASP A 191 -10.00 -12.21 14.20
CA ASP A 191 -11.26 -12.47 14.87
C ASP A 191 -12.14 -11.23 14.84
N ASN A 192 -12.96 -11.12 13.81
CA ASN A 192 -13.88 -10.00 13.61
C ASN A 192 -14.88 -9.81 14.75
N ASN A 193 -15.15 -10.85 15.55
CA ASN A 193 -16.05 -10.73 16.70
C ASN A 193 -15.36 -10.05 17.89
N ARG A 194 -14.05 -10.28 18.06
CA ARG A 194 -13.26 -9.66 19.14
C ARG A 194 -12.71 -8.29 18.74
N CYS A 195 -12.32 -8.12 17.48
CA CYS A 195 -11.72 -6.89 16.96
C CYS A 195 -12.31 -6.54 15.59
N PRO A 196 -13.29 -5.62 15.53
CA PRO A 196 -13.98 -5.27 14.29
C PRO A 196 -13.21 -4.30 13.38
N MET A 197 -11.96 -3.94 13.73
CA MET A 197 -11.16 -3.04 12.90
C MET A 197 -10.35 -3.82 11.87
N ASP A 198 -10.60 -3.53 10.60
CA ASP A 198 -9.84 -4.09 9.47
C ASP A 198 -8.64 -3.20 9.14
N HIS A 199 -7.51 -3.47 9.80
CA HIS A 199 -6.25 -2.79 9.53
C HIS A 199 -5.45 -3.44 8.39
N TYR A 200 -5.89 -4.59 7.87
CA TYR A 200 -5.05 -5.37 6.97
C TYR A 200 -4.95 -4.75 5.60
N GLU A 201 -6.00 -4.05 5.16
CA GLU A 201 -5.95 -3.28 3.94
C GLU A 201 -4.75 -2.34 3.88
N LEU A 202 -4.45 -1.68 5.00
CA LEU A 202 -3.32 -0.76 5.14
C LEU A 202 -1.99 -1.50 5.05
N VAL A 203 -1.91 -2.71 5.61
CA VAL A 203 -0.73 -3.55 5.56
C VAL A 203 -0.45 -3.95 4.12
N VAL A 204 -1.43 -4.51 3.43
CA VAL A 204 -1.27 -4.96 2.04
C VAL A 204 -0.87 -3.80 1.12
N ARG A 205 -1.49 -2.62 1.26
CA ARG A 205 -1.10 -1.41 0.52
C ARG A 205 0.30 -0.91 0.85
N ALA A 206 0.76 -1.04 2.10
CA ALA A 206 2.14 -0.67 2.45
C ALA A 206 3.18 -1.46 1.61
N PHE A 207 2.82 -2.66 1.17
CA PHE A 207 3.64 -3.51 0.31
C PHE A 207 3.29 -3.44 -1.19
N ASP A 208 2.35 -2.59 -1.64
CA ASP A 208 1.91 -2.48 -3.05
C ASP A 208 3.07 -2.15 -4.00
N GLY A 209 3.51 -3.14 -4.81
CA GLY A 209 4.66 -3.03 -5.70
C GLY A 209 6.00 -3.55 -5.15
N VAL A 210 6.06 -4.22 -3.98
CA VAL A 210 7.24 -4.98 -3.57
C VAL A 210 7.14 -6.32 -4.26
N ALA A 211 8.11 -6.64 -5.12
CA ALA A 211 8.16 -7.96 -5.72
C ALA A 211 8.30 -9.04 -4.64
N ASN A 212 7.72 -10.20 -4.89
CA ASN A 212 7.84 -11.42 -4.09
C ASN A 212 7.09 -11.40 -2.73
N TYR A 213 6.13 -10.48 -2.52
CA TYR A 213 5.19 -10.58 -1.40
C TYR A 213 3.84 -11.11 -1.85
N SER A 214 3.30 -12.05 -1.09
CA SER A 214 1.93 -12.57 -1.26
C SER A 214 1.14 -12.38 0.03
N PHE A 215 -0.11 -11.95 -0.07
CA PHE A 215 -0.95 -11.58 1.07
C PHE A 215 -2.11 -12.54 1.22
N TYR A 216 -2.28 -13.06 2.44
CA TYR A 216 -3.28 -14.05 2.79
C TYR A 216 -4.04 -13.62 4.03
N GLU A 217 -5.32 -13.97 4.09
CA GLU A 217 -6.19 -13.67 5.23
C GLU A 217 -6.94 -14.92 5.68
N ILE A 218 -6.95 -15.16 6.99
CA ILE A 218 -7.75 -16.20 7.63
C ILE A 218 -8.71 -15.54 8.62
N MET A 219 -9.99 -15.87 8.48
CA MET A 219 -11.03 -15.41 9.39
C MET A 219 -11.30 -16.47 10.46
N MET A 220 -11.37 -16.05 11.73
CA MET A 220 -11.78 -16.89 12.85
C MET A 220 -13.32 -17.09 12.86
N PRO A 221 -13.82 -18.21 13.40
CA PRO A 221 -13.06 -19.30 14.04
C PRO A 221 -12.37 -20.22 13.01
N LEU A 222 -11.16 -20.67 13.33
CA LEU A 222 -10.47 -21.70 12.53
C LEU A 222 -11.23 -23.03 12.62
N THR A 223 -11.13 -23.82 11.55
CA THR A 223 -11.46 -25.25 11.65
C THR A 223 -10.44 -25.95 12.54
N ILE A 224 -10.83 -27.10 13.11
CA ILE A 224 -9.95 -27.88 14.00
C ILE A 224 -8.64 -28.24 13.29
N ASP A 225 -8.70 -28.62 12.01
CA ASP A 225 -7.53 -29.01 11.23
C ASP A 225 -6.58 -27.82 10.96
N MET A 226 -7.15 -26.63 10.68
CA MET A 226 -6.34 -25.41 10.52
C MET A 226 -5.67 -25.01 11.82
N ASP A 227 -6.37 -25.11 12.95
CA ASP A 227 -5.84 -24.81 14.27
C ASP A 227 -4.65 -25.73 14.61
N ILE A 228 -4.82 -27.04 14.37
CA ILE A 228 -3.75 -28.03 14.56
C ILE A 228 -2.54 -27.71 13.68
N GLU A 229 -2.73 -27.45 12.38
CA GLU A 229 -1.63 -27.15 11.47
C GLU A 229 -0.87 -25.90 11.91
N LEU A 230 -1.59 -24.82 12.24
CA LEU A 230 -1.01 -23.55 12.62
C LEU A 230 -0.15 -23.70 13.88
N TYR A 231 -0.69 -24.26 14.96
CA TYR A 231 0.02 -24.36 16.24
C TYR A 231 1.09 -25.46 16.26
N THR A 232 1.00 -26.45 15.37
CA THR A 232 2.05 -27.48 15.22
C THR A 232 3.25 -26.93 14.43
N ARG A 233 3.00 -26.15 13.37
CA ARG A 233 4.06 -25.63 12.49
C ARG A 233 4.66 -24.32 12.98
N LEU A 234 3.86 -23.47 13.63
CA LEU A 234 4.23 -22.15 14.11
C LEU A 234 4.03 -22.11 15.64
N PRO A 235 4.96 -22.68 16.43
CA PRO A 235 4.80 -22.71 17.88
C PRO A 235 4.82 -21.29 18.50
N LYS A 236 4.27 -21.08 19.70
CA LYS A 236 4.37 -19.80 20.43
C LYS A 236 3.65 -18.59 19.78
N LEU A 237 2.61 -18.80 18.99
CA LEU A 237 1.74 -17.70 18.58
C LEU A 237 0.98 -17.16 19.80
N PRO A 238 0.89 -15.83 19.98
CA PRO A 238 0.13 -15.24 21.07
C PRO A 238 -1.37 -15.43 20.87
N SER A 239 -2.13 -15.40 21.97
CA SER A 239 -3.58 -15.27 21.90
C SER A 239 -3.95 -13.80 21.69
N SER A 240 -4.06 -13.41 20.44
CA SER A 240 -4.48 -12.07 20.01
C SER A 240 -5.79 -12.14 19.25
N CYS A 241 -6.48 -11.00 19.08
CA CYS A 241 -7.66 -10.93 18.23
C CYS A 241 -7.27 -10.71 16.76
N GLN A 242 -6.15 -10.02 16.52
CA GLN A 242 -5.58 -9.83 15.19
C GLN A 242 -4.08 -10.11 15.22
N LEU A 243 -3.62 -10.99 14.34
CA LEU A 243 -2.25 -11.50 14.30
C LEU A 243 -1.75 -11.41 12.87
N ILE A 244 -0.58 -10.81 12.65
CA ILE A 244 0.04 -10.75 11.33
C ILE A 244 1.35 -11.53 11.37
N LEU A 245 1.49 -12.43 10.41
CA LEU A 245 2.61 -13.35 10.28
C LEU A 245 3.37 -13.04 8.99
N LEU A 246 4.68 -12.87 9.09
CA LEU A 246 5.57 -12.90 7.93
C LEU A 246 6.26 -14.26 7.89
N LEU A 247 5.97 -15.06 6.88
CA LEU A 247 6.59 -16.36 6.64
C LEU A 247 7.66 -16.21 5.55
N GLN A 248 8.90 -16.63 5.84
CA GLN A 248 10.01 -16.57 4.89
C GLN A 248 11.12 -17.55 5.26
N ASN A 249 11.69 -18.23 4.25
CA ASN A 249 12.89 -19.08 4.38
C ASN A 249 12.80 -20.11 5.53
N GLY A 250 11.61 -20.69 5.74
CA GLY A 250 11.37 -21.68 6.81
C GLY A 250 11.29 -21.09 8.23
N GLY A 251 11.32 -19.77 8.37
CA GLY A 251 11.05 -19.05 9.61
C GLY A 251 9.76 -18.23 9.52
N TYR A 252 9.37 -17.68 10.67
CA TYR A 252 8.27 -16.72 10.75
C TYR A 252 8.57 -15.63 11.78
N LEU A 253 8.00 -14.46 11.52
CA LEU A 253 7.87 -13.36 12.47
C LEU A 253 6.39 -13.10 12.69
N TRP A 254 6.02 -12.66 13.88
CA TRP A 254 4.64 -12.34 14.20
C TRP A 254 4.55 -10.98 14.90
N MET A 255 3.42 -10.30 14.69
CA MET A 255 3.04 -9.10 15.41
C MET A 255 1.55 -9.15 15.75
N SER A 256 1.20 -8.67 16.94
CA SER A 256 -0.18 -8.39 17.31
C SER A 256 -0.58 -7.03 16.72
N ALA A 257 -1.80 -6.94 16.19
CA ALA A 257 -2.40 -5.70 15.68
C ALA A 257 -3.63 -5.31 16.51
N ASP A 258 -3.65 -5.65 17.80
CA ASP A 258 -4.85 -5.60 18.64
C ASP A 258 -5.34 -4.18 18.98
N ALA A 259 -4.56 -3.10 18.80
CA ALA A 259 -5.03 -1.76 19.17
C ALA A 259 -4.35 -0.53 18.51
N ASP A 260 -3.11 -0.59 18.01
CA ASP A 260 -2.38 0.64 17.69
C ASP A 260 -1.80 0.69 16.26
N LEU A 261 -2.51 1.37 15.36
CA LEU A 261 -2.13 1.65 13.98
C LEU A 261 -0.70 2.21 13.84
N HIS A 262 -0.25 3.00 14.82
CA HIS A 262 1.07 3.63 14.80
C HIS A 262 2.20 2.63 15.10
N GLU A 263 1.99 1.71 16.05
CA GLU A 263 2.96 0.63 16.35
C GLU A 263 3.04 -0.36 15.19
N VAL A 264 1.91 -0.62 14.55
CA VAL A 264 1.82 -1.48 13.38
C VAL A 264 2.73 -0.93 12.26
N PHE A 265 2.64 0.36 11.92
CA PHE A 265 3.50 0.98 10.89
C PHE A 265 4.99 1.12 11.27
N LEU A 266 5.30 1.47 12.52
CA LEU A 266 6.69 1.54 13.02
C LEU A 266 7.39 0.19 12.94
N ASN A 267 6.67 -0.90 13.25
CA ASN A 267 7.20 -2.25 13.15
C ASN A 267 7.22 -2.76 11.69
N PHE A 268 6.29 -2.32 10.85
CA PHE A 268 6.29 -2.68 9.42
C PHE A 268 7.43 -2.05 8.62
N SER A 269 7.79 -0.81 8.91
CA SER A 269 8.94 -0.17 8.26
C SER A 269 10.26 -0.90 8.56
N ILE A 270 10.35 -1.60 9.70
CA ILE A 270 11.46 -2.51 10.03
C ILE A 270 11.37 -3.81 9.22
N LEU A 271 10.17 -4.39 9.09
CA LEU A 271 9.92 -5.61 8.29
C LEU A 271 10.15 -5.44 6.78
N VAL A 272 9.94 -4.24 6.24
CA VAL A 272 10.22 -3.90 4.83
C VAL A 272 11.73 -3.76 4.56
N GLN A 273 12.52 -3.42 5.58
CA GLN A 273 13.98 -3.26 5.47
C GLN A 273 14.77 -4.58 5.65
N LEU A 274 14.12 -5.63 6.17
CA LEU A 274 14.64 -7.00 6.31
C LEU A 274 14.33 -7.84 5.07
#